data_AF-A0A8I3AT93-F1
#
_entry.id   AF-A0A8I3AT93-F1
#
_cell.length_a   1.000
_cell.length_b   1.000
_cell.length_c   1.000
_cell.angle_alpha   90.00
_cell.angle_beta   90.00
_cell.angle_gamma   90.00
#
_symmetry.space_group_name_H-M   'P 1'
#
loop_
_entity.id
_entity.type
_entity.pdbx_description
1 polymer ?
#
loop_
_entity_poly.entity_id
_entity_poly.type
_entity_poly.pdbx_seq_one_letter_code
_entity_poly.pdbx_strand_id
1 'polypeptide(L)'
;MARPLCPRCVRMRKLQGPVSRRALSSTATTPSKQSPAAILAKPTWSIASLLATSSSPSTPDEISPQKLNHLLRLSALPAPATPQATSALLAALHAHLRFVRDVQAVDTKGVEPLRALRDETARGRVAATVGLAELRSTLDKEVAFGHRQRPRRVKGNKAAVDQDARTAETWNPLGTAQRTAGKYFVVQSKKGQEAA
;
A
#
# COMPACT_ATOMS: atom_id res chain seq x y z
N MET A 1 3.70 -60.16 25.50
CA MET A 1 4.25 -60.10 24.13
C MET A 1 4.79 -58.69 23.91
N ALA A 2 6.11 -58.50 23.99
CA ALA A 2 6.78 -57.21 23.81
C ALA A 2 7.81 -57.35 22.69
N ARG A 3 7.76 -56.43 21.71
CA ARG A 3 8.68 -56.39 20.57
C ARG A 3 9.95 -55.59 20.92
N PRO A 4 11.12 -55.95 20.36
CA PRO A 4 12.43 -55.54 20.84
C PRO A 4 12.90 -54.19 20.24
N LEU A 5 13.67 -53.44 21.03
CA LEU A 5 14.44 -52.27 20.59
C LEU A 5 15.78 -52.73 20.01
N CYS A 6 16.13 -52.16 18.85
CA CYS A 6 17.25 -52.55 18.01
C CYS A 6 18.59 -52.01 18.56
N PRO A 7 19.68 -52.81 18.52
CA PRO A 7 20.97 -52.44 19.07
C PRO A 7 21.84 -51.82 17.98
N ARG A 8 22.11 -50.51 18.05
CA ARG A 8 23.29 -49.88 17.39
C ARG A 8 23.47 -48.41 17.75
N CYS A 9 23.54 -48.14 19.05
CA CYS A 9 24.38 -47.05 19.55
C CYS A 9 25.80 -47.61 19.66
N VAL A 10 26.70 -47.30 18.72
CA VAL A 10 28.17 -47.19 18.92
C VAL A 10 28.78 -46.70 17.60
N ARG A 11 29.71 -45.74 17.71
CA ARG A 11 30.59 -45.11 16.70
C ARG A 11 29.98 -44.01 15.84
N MET A 12 30.19 -42.76 16.27
CA MET A 12 31.23 -41.90 15.69
C MET A 12 31.67 -40.87 16.75
N ARG A 13 32.85 -41.09 17.32
CA ARG A 13 33.59 -40.10 18.11
C ARG A 13 34.73 -39.62 17.22
N LYS A 14 34.95 -38.30 17.22
CA LYS A 14 36.14 -37.56 16.76
C LYS A 14 36.31 -37.32 15.26
N LEU A 15 35.65 -36.26 14.78
CA LEU A 15 36.31 -35.23 13.97
C LEU A 15 35.86 -33.85 14.49
N GLN A 16 36.23 -33.52 15.72
CA GLN A 16 36.31 -32.13 16.16
C GLN A 16 37.74 -31.68 15.88
N GLY A 17 37.96 -31.09 14.71
CA GLY A 17 39.11 -30.20 14.55
C GLY A 17 39.01 -29.07 15.57
N PRO A 18 40.12 -28.45 15.99
CA PRO A 18 40.07 -27.31 16.87
C PRO A 18 39.35 -26.19 16.13
N VAL A 19 38.07 -26.00 16.43
CA VAL A 19 37.39 -24.75 16.12
C VAL A 19 38.10 -23.74 17.00
N SER A 20 39.04 -23.02 16.38
CA SER A 20 39.62 -21.81 16.95
C SER A 20 38.44 -20.87 17.20
N ARG A 21 37.90 -20.94 18.41
CA ARG A 21 36.95 -19.95 18.91
C ARG A 21 37.75 -18.67 18.88
N ARG A 22 37.48 -17.83 17.88
CA ARG A 22 37.96 -16.46 17.86
C ARG A 22 37.38 -15.84 19.12
N ALA A 23 38.17 -15.82 20.18
CA ALA A 23 37.87 -15.06 21.38
C ALA A 23 37.86 -13.61 20.90
N LEU A 24 36.66 -13.09 20.64
CA LEU A 24 36.44 -11.67 20.63
C LEU A 24 36.67 -11.23 22.08
N SER A 25 37.93 -10.89 22.37
CA SER A 25 38.27 -10.08 23.52
C SER A 25 37.68 -8.70 23.31
N SER A 26 36.37 -8.58 23.48
CA SER A 26 35.79 -7.31 23.89
C SER A 26 36.18 -7.16 25.36
N THR A 27 37.15 -6.29 25.62
CA THR A 27 37.19 -5.61 26.92
C THR A 27 35.83 -4.95 27.07
N ALA A 28 34.91 -5.64 27.75
CA ALA A 28 33.66 -5.07 28.18
C ALA A 28 34.02 -4.03 29.24
N THR A 29 34.31 -2.82 28.79
CA THR A 29 34.25 -1.63 29.63
C THR A 29 32.85 -1.64 30.21
N THR A 30 32.74 -1.93 31.51
CA THR A 30 31.48 -1.81 32.24
C THR A 30 30.87 -0.46 31.87
N PRO A 31 29.64 -0.38 31.33
CA PRO A 31 29.05 0.91 31.05
C PRO A 31 29.01 1.67 32.37
N SER A 32 29.73 2.79 32.44
CA SER A 32 29.57 3.75 33.53
C SER A 32 28.07 3.95 33.74
N LYS A 33 27.58 3.82 34.97
CA LYS A 33 26.18 4.13 35.34
C LYS A 33 25.92 5.61 35.10
N GLN A 34 25.84 6.03 33.84
CA GLN A 34 25.43 7.37 33.47
C GLN A 34 23.94 7.45 33.80
N SER A 35 23.59 8.38 34.67
CA SER A 35 22.20 8.63 34.97
C SER A 35 21.48 9.02 33.66
N PRO A 36 20.23 8.58 33.45
CA PRO A 36 19.48 8.95 32.25
C PRO A 36 19.41 10.49 32.08
N ALA A 37 19.42 11.24 33.18
CA ALA A 37 19.52 12.70 33.18
C ALA A 37 20.82 13.22 32.54
N ALA A 38 21.97 12.59 32.80
CA ALA A 38 23.24 12.98 32.20
C ALA A 38 23.30 12.70 30.68
N ILE A 39 22.61 11.66 30.22
CA ILE A 39 22.50 11.31 28.79
C ILE A 39 21.59 12.30 28.07
N LEU A 40 20.47 12.68 28.69
CA LEU A 40 19.48 13.60 28.11
C LEU A 40 19.88 15.08 28.23
N ALA A 41 20.85 15.43 29.08
CA ALA A 41 21.32 16.80 29.27
C ALA A 41 22.02 17.41 28.04
N LYS A 42 22.53 16.59 27.13
CA LYS A 42 23.18 17.02 25.89
C LYS A 42 22.47 16.41 24.69
N PRO A 43 21.28 16.91 24.31
CA PRO A 43 20.58 16.40 23.14
C PRO A 43 21.41 16.69 21.89
N THR A 44 21.93 15.65 21.24
CA THR A 44 22.75 15.75 20.02
C THR A 44 21.97 16.23 18.80
N TRP A 45 20.65 16.09 18.80
CA TRP A 45 19.76 16.58 17.75
C TRP A 45 18.33 16.64 18.29
N SER A 46 17.59 17.69 17.90
CA SER A 46 16.15 17.76 18.13
C SER A 46 15.43 17.64 16.78
N ILE A 47 14.36 16.84 16.75
CA ILE A 47 13.54 16.66 15.54
C ILE A 47 12.97 18.01 15.07
N ALA A 48 12.60 18.87 16.01
CA ALA A 48 12.12 20.22 15.72
C ALA A 48 13.16 21.06 14.98
N SER A 49 14.45 20.95 15.33
CA SER A 49 15.52 21.68 14.62
C SER A 49 15.76 21.13 13.21
N LEU A 50 15.52 19.83 12.97
CA LEU A 50 15.66 19.26 11.62
C LEU A 50 14.52 19.69 10.69
N LEU A 51 13.31 19.86 11.23
CA LEU A 51 12.12 20.26 10.47
C LEU A 51 12.00 21.79 10.28
N ALA A 52 12.60 22.60 11.17
CA ALA A 52 12.46 24.06 11.14
C ALA A 52 13.48 24.79 10.24
N THR A 53 14.60 24.15 9.88
CA THR A 53 15.76 24.81 9.24
C THR A 53 15.74 24.80 7.71
N SER A 54 14.73 24.21 7.05
CA SER A 54 14.60 24.28 5.58
C SER A 54 13.99 25.61 5.10
N SER A 55 14.52 26.75 5.59
CA SER A 55 14.35 28.04 4.90
C SER A 55 15.44 28.18 3.83
N SER A 56 15.27 27.50 2.70
CA SER A 56 16.12 27.71 1.52
C SER A 56 15.31 27.50 0.24
N PRO A 57 15.72 28.19 -0.83
CA PRO A 57 15.03 29.35 -1.37
C PRO A 57 13.71 28.97 -2.06
N SER A 58 12.84 29.96 -2.24
CA SER A 58 11.72 29.99 -3.18
C SER A 58 11.84 28.94 -4.29
N THR A 59 11.20 27.78 -4.11
CA THR A 59 11.11 26.79 -5.17
C THR A 59 10.24 27.35 -6.29
N PRO A 60 10.60 27.18 -7.58
CA PRO A 60 9.83 27.70 -8.71
C PRO A 60 8.41 27.09 -8.84
N ASP A 61 8.10 26.05 -8.05
CA ASP A 61 6.79 25.38 -7.98
C ASP A 61 6.02 25.73 -6.69
N GLU A 62 5.90 27.01 -6.36
CA GLU A 62 4.84 27.43 -5.42
C GLU A 62 3.49 27.14 -6.06
N ILE A 63 2.60 26.49 -5.30
CA ILE A 63 1.31 26.09 -5.83
C ILE A 63 0.43 27.31 -5.95
N SER A 64 0.17 27.70 -7.20
CA SER A 64 -0.74 28.79 -7.51
C SER A 64 -2.17 28.43 -7.07
N PRO A 65 -3.01 29.43 -6.75
CA PRO A 65 -4.41 29.20 -6.43
C PRO A 65 -5.18 28.52 -7.58
N GLN A 66 -4.76 28.73 -8.84
CA GLN A 66 -5.31 28.03 -10.00
C GLN A 66 -5.00 26.54 -9.95
N LYS A 67 -3.77 26.18 -9.56
CA LYS A 67 -3.35 24.78 -9.38
C LYS A 67 -4.06 24.14 -8.18
N LEU A 68 -4.29 24.88 -7.09
CA LEU A 68 -5.14 24.41 -6.00
C LEU A 68 -6.58 24.10 -6.49
N ASN A 69 -7.20 25.01 -7.24
CA ASN A 69 -8.54 24.78 -7.80
C ASN A 69 -8.57 23.59 -8.76
N HIS A 70 -7.50 23.38 -9.54
CA HIS A 70 -7.37 22.21 -10.39
C HIS A 70 -7.30 20.92 -9.56
N LEU A 71 -6.52 20.90 -8.48
CA LEU A 71 -6.45 19.75 -7.56
C LEU A 71 -7.80 19.45 -6.93
N LEU A 72 -8.52 20.47 -6.47
CA LEU A 72 -9.86 20.31 -5.90
C LEU A 72 -10.83 19.68 -6.91
N ARG A 73 -10.74 20.06 -8.19
CA ARG A 73 -11.52 19.44 -9.27
C ARG A 73 -11.17 17.97 -9.49
N LEU A 74 -9.88 17.62 -9.44
CA LEU A 74 -9.44 16.23 -9.56
C LEU A 74 -9.91 15.36 -8.38
N SER A 75 -9.95 15.93 -7.18
CA SER A 75 -10.48 15.26 -5.99
C SER A 75 -12.01 15.36 -5.84
N ALA A 76 -12.72 15.88 -6.85
CA ALA A 76 -14.16 16.11 -6.83
C ALA A 76 -14.67 16.92 -5.61
N LEU A 77 -13.85 17.86 -5.12
CA LEU A 77 -14.20 18.78 -4.04
C LEU A 77 -14.71 20.13 -4.60
N PRO A 78 -15.60 20.82 -3.88
CA PRO A 78 -16.07 22.15 -4.27
C PRO A 78 -14.95 23.20 -4.14
N ALA A 79 -15.03 24.26 -4.94
CA ALA A 79 -14.13 25.40 -4.83
C ALA A 79 -14.39 26.16 -3.51
N PRO A 80 -13.34 26.74 -2.89
CA PRO A 80 -13.48 27.50 -1.64
C PRO A 80 -14.37 28.73 -1.85
N ALA A 81 -15.30 28.96 -0.91
CA ALA A 81 -16.26 30.06 -0.98
C ALA A 81 -15.63 31.43 -0.68
N THR A 82 -14.54 31.46 0.08
CA THR A 82 -13.88 32.70 0.52
C THR A 82 -12.38 32.69 0.23
N PRO A 83 -11.76 33.85 -0.05
CA PRO A 83 -10.32 33.94 -0.28
C PRO A 83 -9.50 33.52 0.95
N GLN A 84 -10.03 33.73 2.15
CA GLN A 84 -9.40 33.28 3.40
C GLN A 84 -9.36 31.74 3.51
N ALA A 85 -10.41 31.05 3.07
CA ALA A 85 -10.39 29.59 3.02
C ALA A 85 -9.33 29.08 2.02
N THR A 86 -9.20 29.76 0.88
CA THR A 86 -8.16 29.46 -0.11
C THR A 86 -6.75 29.62 0.47
N SER A 87 -6.48 30.72 1.19
CA SER A 87 -5.15 30.95 1.78
C SER A 87 -4.81 29.95 2.90
N ALA A 88 -5.79 29.58 3.72
CA ALA A 88 -5.62 28.54 4.74
C ALA A 88 -5.28 27.17 4.10
N LEU A 89 -5.98 26.80 3.04
CA LEU A 89 -5.69 25.56 2.29
C LEU A 89 -4.31 25.59 1.63
N LEU A 90 -3.91 26.71 1.03
CA LEU A 90 -2.57 26.88 0.47
C LEU A 90 -1.49 26.74 1.54
N ALA A 91 -1.67 27.38 2.71
CA ALA A 91 -0.72 27.29 3.82
C ALA A 91 -0.56 25.84 4.31
N ALA A 92 -1.66 25.12 4.49
CA ALA A 92 -1.63 23.71 4.88
C ALA A 92 -0.94 22.85 3.82
N LEU A 93 -1.25 23.08 2.55
CA LEU A 93 -0.66 22.32 1.44
C LEU A 93 0.85 22.56 1.34
N HIS A 94 1.30 23.82 1.51
CA HIS A 94 2.72 24.15 1.56
C HIS A 94 3.43 23.46 2.73
N ALA A 95 2.80 23.39 3.91
CA ALA A 95 3.34 22.67 5.05
C ALA A 95 3.49 21.16 4.77
N HIS A 96 2.47 20.53 4.15
CA HIS A 96 2.54 19.12 3.78
C HIS A 96 3.63 18.84 2.73
N LEU A 97 3.79 19.71 1.74
CA LEU A 97 4.81 19.52 0.71
C LEU A 97 6.23 19.69 1.23
N ARG A 98 6.45 20.55 2.22
CA ARG A 98 7.76 20.63 2.90
C ARG A 98 8.14 19.27 3.48
N PHE A 99 7.24 18.66 4.23
CA PHE A 99 7.46 17.31 4.78
C PHE A 99 7.74 16.27 3.69
N VAL A 100 6.98 16.27 2.60
CA VAL A 100 7.21 15.32 1.49
C VAL A 100 8.58 15.56 0.82
N ARG A 101 8.99 16.81 0.65
CA ARG A 101 10.30 17.17 0.07
C ARG A 101 11.45 16.72 0.97
N ASP A 102 11.28 16.82 2.29
CA ASP A 102 12.28 16.32 3.24
C ASP A 102 12.44 14.79 3.13
N VAL A 103 11.34 14.05 2.91
CA VAL A 103 11.39 12.61 2.63
C VAL A 103 12.06 12.33 1.28
N GLN A 104 11.78 13.14 0.25
CA GLN A 104 12.39 12.99 -1.08
C GLN A 104 13.88 13.30 -1.11
N ALA A 105 14.39 14.11 -0.18
CA ALA A 105 15.81 14.45 -0.07
C ALA A 105 16.68 13.28 0.43
N VAL A 106 16.08 12.20 0.95
CA VAL A 106 16.80 11.02 1.41
C VAL A 106 17.36 10.23 0.22
N ASP A 107 18.64 9.82 0.31
CA ASP A 107 19.26 8.99 -0.73
C ASP A 107 18.60 7.61 -0.78
N THR A 108 17.93 7.33 -1.90
CA THR A 108 17.21 6.07 -2.17
C THR A 108 17.89 5.25 -3.26
N LYS A 109 19.16 5.55 -3.61
CA LYS A 109 19.91 4.79 -4.62
C LYS A 109 19.99 3.31 -4.27
N GLY A 110 19.58 2.46 -5.23
CA GLY A 110 19.67 1.00 -5.12
C GLY A 110 18.51 0.32 -4.38
N VAL A 111 17.45 1.06 -4.02
CA VAL A 111 16.27 0.50 -3.34
C VAL A 111 15.08 0.42 -4.31
N GLU A 112 14.47 -0.77 -4.43
CA GLU A 112 13.22 -0.94 -5.21
C GLU A 112 12.03 -0.39 -4.38
N PRO A 113 11.13 0.41 -4.99
CA PRO A 113 9.94 0.89 -4.28
C PRO A 113 9.02 -0.26 -3.87
N LEU A 114 8.71 -0.35 -2.58
CA LEU A 114 7.73 -1.30 -2.06
C LEU A 114 6.33 -0.93 -2.58
N ARG A 115 5.66 -1.84 -3.29
CA ARG A 115 4.36 -1.57 -3.94
C ARG A 115 3.18 -1.89 -3.03
N ALA A 116 3.33 -2.92 -2.21
CA ALA A 116 2.31 -3.34 -1.25
C ALA A 116 2.99 -3.94 -0.01
N LEU A 117 2.28 -3.91 1.12
CA LEU A 117 2.69 -4.63 2.33
C LEU A 117 2.46 -6.14 2.15
N ARG A 118 3.27 -6.77 1.28
CA ARG A 118 3.25 -8.19 0.96
C ARG A 118 4.67 -8.74 0.92
N ASP A 119 4.78 -10.06 0.94
CA ASP A 119 6.05 -10.73 0.71
C ASP A 119 6.45 -10.57 -0.77
N GLU A 120 7.26 -9.55 -1.06
CA GLU A 120 7.79 -9.29 -2.40
C GLU A 120 9.04 -10.13 -2.73
N THR A 121 9.45 -11.06 -1.84
CA THR A 121 10.51 -12.02 -2.16
C THR A 121 10.13 -12.87 -3.37
N ALA A 122 11.12 -13.47 -4.04
CA ALA A 122 10.85 -14.36 -5.18
C ALA A 122 9.85 -15.47 -4.84
N ARG A 123 9.88 -15.98 -3.60
CA ARG A 123 8.93 -16.99 -3.12
C ARG A 123 7.53 -16.42 -2.96
N GLY A 124 7.39 -15.25 -2.32
CA GLY A 124 6.11 -14.58 -2.16
C GLY A 124 5.48 -14.18 -3.51
N ARG A 125 6.31 -13.72 -4.47
CA ARG A 125 5.87 -13.47 -5.85
C ARG A 125 5.35 -14.73 -6.52
N VAL A 126 6.07 -15.85 -6.45
CA VAL A 126 5.61 -17.13 -7.04
C VAL A 126 4.31 -17.61 -6.41
N ALA A 127 4.20 -17.53 -5.07
CA ALA A 127 2.99 -17.93 -4.36
C ALA A 127 1.77 -17.04 -4.68
N ALA A 128 1.97 -15.73 -4.89
CA ALA A 128 0.90 -14.80 -5.23
C ALA A 128 0.56 -14.79 -6.74
N THR A 129 1.43 -15.33 -7.59
CA THR A 129 1.22 -15.35 -9.04
C THR A 129 0.28 -16.48 -9.40
N VAL A 130 -0.94 -16.14 -9.82
CA VAL A 130 -1.87 -17.13 -10.38
C VAL A 130 -1.33 -17.63 -11.71
N GLY A 131 -0.95 -18.90 -11.75
CA GLY A 131 -0.29 -19.49 -12.91
C GLY A 131 -1.25 -19.83 -14.05
N LEU A 132 -0.73 -19.97 -15.27
CA LEU A 132 -1.54 -20.45 -16.40
C LEU A 132 -2.14 -21.84 -16.11
N ALA A 133 -1.40 -22.72 -15.43
CA ALA A 133 -1.89 -24.05 -15.07
C ALA A 133 -3.17 -24.00 -14.22
N GLU A 134 -3.25 -23.05 -13.28
CA GLU A 134 -4.42 -22.84 -12.42
C GLU A 134 -5.59 -22.26 -13.23
N LEU A 135 -5.30 -21.38 -14.20
CA LEU A 135 -6.30 -20.75 -15.06
C LEU A 135 -6.78 -21.63 -16.23
N ARG A 136 -6.05 -22.71 -16.59
CA ARG A 136 -6.38 -23.59 -17.74
C ARG A 136 -7.86 -23.97 -17.77
N SER A 137 -8.38 -24.49 -16.66
CA SER A 137 -9.79 -24.90 -16.54
C SER A 137 -10.81 -23.78 -16.81
N THR A 138 -10.42 -22.51 -16.61
CA THR A 138 -11.26 -21.34 -16.91
C THR A 138 -11.07 -20.86 -18.35
N LEU A 139 -9.84 -20.93 -18.88
CA LEU A 139 -9.51 -20.56 -20.25
C LEU A 139 -10.08 -21.56 -21.27
N ASP A 140 -10.10 -22.85 -20.94
CA ASP A 140 -10.66 -23.91 -21.79
C ASP A 140 -12.18 -23.77 -21.99
N LYS A 141 -12.85 -23.00 -21.12
CA LYS A 141 -14.29 -22.69 -21.22
C LYS A 141 -14.56 -21.46 -22.09
N GLU A 142 -13.52 -20.80 -22.62
CA GLU A 142 -13.66 -19.65 -23.51
C GLU A 142 -14.06 -20.10 -24.92
N VAL A 143 -14.91 -19.33 -25.56
CA VAL A 143 -15.38 -19.60 -26.93
C VAL A 143 -14.92 -18.46 -27.82
N ALA A 144 -14.44 -18.82 -29.01
CA ALA A 144 -14.06 -17.85 -30.02
C ALA A 144 -15.31 -17.14 -30.57
N PHE A 145 -15.31 -15.81 -30.56
CA PHE A 145 -16.46 -15.00 -30.93
C PHE A 145 -16.15 -14.01 -32.06
N GLY A 146 -17.10 -13.90 -32.99
CA GLY A 146 -17.06 -12.97 -34.12
C GLY A 146 -16.07 -13.37 -35.23
N HIS A 147 -15.98 -12.53 -36.27
CA HIS A 147 -15.16 -12.82 -37.45
C HIS A 147 -13.66 -12.97 -37.14
N ARG A 148 -13.15 -12.22 -36.16
CA ARG A 148 -11.74 -12.27 -35.73
C ARG A 148 -11.48 -13.31 -34.64
N GLN A 149 -12.44 -14.18 -34.34
CA GLN A 149 -12.30 -15.31 -33.41
C GLN A 149 -11.64 -14.94 -32.07
N ARG A 150 -12.03 -13.81 -31.48
CA ARG A 150 -11.46 -13.38 -30.20
C ARG A 150 -12.00 -14.27 -29.08
N PRO A 151 -11.14 -14.80 -28.20
CA PRO A 151 -11.59 -15.63 -27.08
C PRO A 151 -12.48 -14.80 -26.16
N ARG A 152 -13.66 -15.34 -25.83
CA ARG A 152 -14.64 -14.71 -24.95
C ARG A 152 -15.10 -15.71 -23.92
N ARG A 153 -15.07 -15.31 -22.65
CA ARG A 153 -15.64 -16.10 -21.55
C ARG A 153 -17.14 -16.26 -21.75
N VAL A 154 -17.59 -17.49 -21.87
CA VAL A 154 -19.01 -17.81 -21.86
C VAL A 154 -19.47 -17.73 -20.40
N LYS A 155 -20.40 -16.83 -20.11
CA LYS A 155 -21.13 -16.90 -18.84
C LYS A 155 -21.81 -18.26 -18.82
N GLY A 156 -21.50 -19.09 -17.83
CA GLY A 156 -22.04 -20.45 -17.68
C GLY A 156 -23.57 -20.47 -17.73
N ASN A 157 -24.15 -21.66 -17.74
CA ASN A 157 -25.59 -21.88 -17.92
C ASN A 157 -26.39 -20.87 -17.07
N LYS A 158 -27.01 -19.88 -17.72
CA LYS A 158 -27.61 -18.72 -17.02
C LYS A 158 -28.59 -19.21 -15.96
N ALA A 159 -29.36 -20.26 -16.22
CA ALA A 159 -30.27 -20.84 -15.23
C ALA A 159 -29.62 -21.27 -13.89
N ALA A 160 -28.39 -21.80 -13.91
CA ALA A 160 -27.68 -22.27 -12.71
C ALA A 160 -26.84 -21.16 -12.04
N VAL A 161 -26.14 -20.35 -12.84
CA VAL A 161 -25.41 -19.17 -12.34
C VAL A 161 -26.39 -18.12 -11.81
N ASP A 162 -27.54 -17.96 -12.47
CA ASP A 162 -28.59 -17.06 -12.04
C ASP A 162 -29.35 -17.62 -10.83
N GLN A 163 -29.30 -18.90 -10.46
CA GLN A 163 -29.95 -19.34 -9.21
C GLN A 163 -29.12 -18.89 -8.02
N ASP A 164 -27.83 -19.23 -7.97
CA ASP A 164 -26.92 -18.77 -6.93
C ASP A 164 -26.74 -17.24 -6.95
N ALA A 165 -26.68 -16.62 -8.15
CA ALA A 165 -26.67 -15.18 -8.29
C ALA A 165 -28.03 -14.56 -7.91
N ARG A 166 -29.20 -15.10 -8.27
CA ARG A 166 -30.50 -14.55 -7.81
C ARG A 166 -30.66 -14.68 -6.29
N THR A 167 -30.18 -15.76 -5.68
CA THR A 167 -30.20 -15.92 -4.22
C THR A 167 -29.21 -14.95 -3.55
N ALA A 168 -28.03 -14.70 -4.15
CA ALA A 168 -27.05 -13.71 -3.67
C ALA A 168 -27.40 -12.24 -4.01
N GLU A 169 -28.14 -12.00 -5.09
CA GLU A 169 -28.64 -10.72 -5.61
C GLU A 169 -30.00 -10.34 -4.99
N THR A 170 -30.40 -10.99 -3.88
CA THR A 170 -31.57 -10.55 -3.09
C THR A 170 -31.32 -9.19 -2.43
N TRP A 171 -30.10 -8.65 -2.47
CA TRP A 171 -29.83 -7.30 -2.01
C TRP A 171 -30.39 -6.26 -3.00
N ASN A 172 -31.12 -5.28 -2.48
CA ASN A 172 -31.65 -4.20 -3.29
C ASN A 172 -30.49 -3.22 -3.64
N PRO A 173 -30.05 -3.12 -4.92
CA PRO A 173 -28.95 -2.24 -5.30
C PRO A 173 -29.26 -0.75 -5.06
N LEU A 174 -30.55 -0.40 -4.97
CA LEU A 174 -31.01 0.96 -4.73
C LEU A 174 -31.30 1.23 -3.25
N GLY A 175 -31.16 0.24 -2.36
CA GLY A 175 -31.57 0.34 -0.95
C GLY A 175 -30.81 1.41 -0.16
N THR A 176 -29.56 1.70 -0.53
CA THR A 176 -28.72 2.72 0.14
C THR A 176 -28.75 4.07 -0.59
N ALA A 177 -29.47 4.18 -1.71
CA ALA A 177 -29.49 5.40 -2.51
C ALA A 177 -30.42 6.45 -1.90
N GLN A 178 -29.96 7.70 -1.83
CA GLN A 178 -30.81 8.82 -1.38
C GLN A 178 -31.87 9.21 -2.42
N ARG A 179 -31.60 9.02 -3.72
CA ARG A 179 -32.50 9.39 -4.82
C ARG A 179 -32.54 8.30 -5.88
N THR A 180 -33.74 7.85 -6.19
CA THR A 180 -33.99 6.78 -7.15
C THR A 180 -35.19 7.15 -8.02
N ALA A 181 -35.14 6.84 -9.31
CA ALA A 181 -36.30 6.91 -10.20
C ALA A 181 -36.51 5.52 -10.79
N GLY A 182 -37.51 4.81 -10.27
CA GLY A 182 -37.77 3.43 -10.64
C GLY A 182 -36.55 2.54 -10.37
N LYS A 183 -35.92 2.05 -11.44
CA LYS A 183 -34.78 1.11 -11.40
C LYS A 183 -33.42 1.80 -11.55
N TYR A 184 -33.36 3.13 -11.45
CA TYR A 184 -32.14 3.90 -11.74
C TYR A 184 -31.76 4.83 -10.58
N PHE A 185 -30.46 5.04 -10.41
CA PHE A 185 -29.92 6.13 -9.60
C PHE A 185 -30.12 7.46 -10.32
N VAL A 186 -30.54 8.50 -9.59
CA VAL A 186 -30.75 9.84 -10.15
C VAL A 186 -29.68 10.78 -9.63
N VAL A 187 -28.93 11.38 -10.56
CA VAL A 187 -27.94 12.42 -10.26
C VAL A 187 -28.38 13.71 -10.96
N GLN A 188 -28.33 14.83 -10.25
CA GLN A 188 -28.62 16.14 -10.84
C GLN A 188 -27.49 16.53 -11.80
N SER A 189 -27.81 16.65 -13.09
CA SER A 189 -26.89 17.22 -14.06
C SER A 189 -27.12 18.72 -14.18
N LYS A 190 -26.04 19.52 -14.17
CA LYS A 190 -26.10 20.99 -14.26
C LYS A 190 -26.69 21.52 -15.59
N LYS A 191 -26.86 20.68 -16.61
CA LYS A 191 -27.34 21.06 -17.95
C LYS A 191 -28.83 21.50 -17.99
N GLY A 192 -29.56 21.47 -16.87
CA GLY A 192 -30.97 21.88 -16.79
C GLY A 192 -31.32 22.82 -15.63
N GLN A 193 -30.34 23.47 -15.00
CA GLN A 193 -30.56 24.51 -13.96
C GLN A 193 -30.31 25.91 -14.51
N GLU A 194 -30.72 26.16 -15.74
CA GLU A 194 -30.83 27.49 -16.33
C GLU A 194 -32.31 27.64 -16.71
N ALA A 195 -32.96 28.67 -16.14
CA ALA A 195 -34.40 28.97 -16.16
C ALA A 195 -35.30 28.22 -15.15
N ALA A 196 -35.29 28.68 -13.90
CA ALA A 196 -36.48 28.86 -13.07
C ALA A 196 -36.22 29.99 -12.07
#